data_AF-A0A9D1DTJ8-F1
#
_entry.id   AF-A0A9D1DTJ8-F1
#
_cell.length_a   1.000
_cell.length_b   1.000
_cell.length_c   1.000
_cell.angle_alpha   90.00
_cell.angle_beta   90.00
_cell.angle_gamma   90.00
#
_symmetry.space_group_name_H-M   'P 1'
#
loop_
_entity.id
_entity.type
_entity.pdbx_description
1 polymer ?
#
loop_
_entity_poly.entity_id
_entity_poly.type
_entity_poly.pdbx_seq_one_letter_code
_entity_poly.pdbx_strand_id
1 'polypeptide(L)'
;MKKKKSIKKIIIGIVIAVVIFLGLIFFMAYKELQEEDILKQEIINYSNKDLATDDYSIKVKTTGDRAYVEEAVKKYYKSLSDSVKAINSYLNDEELTNILTINSLRNDSPNYTKSHALISNTKSKVTKELKNISSLCEEDTIKNLIDKDKLSDSEYYYDFYLDLMYTKKDLETLKSTKEQMETLSNNLNEFLDKVDEILTLLETNANYIEYTDTDIYISDDNILNEYNNLLNELTALANNMANTESDI
;
A
#
# COMPACT_ATOMS: atom_id res chain seq x y z
N MET A 1 -3.20 -31.73 7.62
CA MET A 1 -2.84 -30.32 7.88
C MET A 1 -3.07 -29.52 6.59
N LYS A 2 -3.92 -28.48 6.63
CA LYS A 2 -4.10 -27.58 5.47
C LYS A 2 -2.77 -26.87 5.20
N LYS A 3 -2.34 -26.77 3.94
CA LYS A 3 -1.10 -26.06 3.56
C LYS A 3 -1.19 -24.61 4.07
N LYS A 4 -0.41 -24.28 5.10
CA LYS A 4 -0.26 -22.91 5.61
C LYS A 4 0.36 -22.06 4.50
N LYS A 5 -0.27 -20.94 4.14
CA LYS A 5 0.30 -20.00 3.17
C LYS A 5 1.54 -19.35 3.81
N SER A 6 2.64 -19.28 3.07
CA SER A 6 3.85 -18.57 3.50
C SER A 6 3.57 -17.07 3.62
N ILE A 7 4.11 -16.40 4.65
CA ILE A 7 3.98 -14.94 4.87
C ILE A 7 4.26 -14.15 3.59
N LYS A 8 5.33 -14.52 2.86
CA LYS A 8 5.66 -13.96 1.55
C LYS A 8 4.49 -13.89 0.55
N LYS A 9 3.64 -14.92 0.49
CA LYS A 9 2.51 -14.96 -0.46
C LYS A 9 1.38 -14.03 -0.05
N ILE A 10 1.21 -13.80 1.25
CA ILE A 10 0.17 -12.92 1.80
C ILE A 10 0.54 -11.46 1.52
N ILE A 11 1.80 -11.12 1.80
CA ILE A 11 2.40 -9.82 1.52
C ILE A 11 2.30 -9.47 0.03
N ILE A 12 2.58 -10.41 -0.88
CA ILE A 12 2.43 -10.19 -2.32
C ILE A 12 0.97 -9.85 -2.70
N GLY A 13 -0.02 -10.52 -2.12
CA GLY A 13 -1.44 -10.21 -2.36
C GLY A 13 -1.81 -8.78 -1.95
N ILE A 14 -1.35 -8.34 -0.78
CA ILE A 14 -1.58 -6.96 -0.31
C ILE A 14 -1.10 -5.90 -1.31
N VAL A 15 0.09 -6.09 -1.89
CA VAL A 15 0.62 -5.17 -2.90
C VAL A 15 -0.27 -5.16 -4.16
N ILE A 16 -0.72 -6.34 -4.60
CA ILE A 16 -1.62 -6.48 -5.76
C ILE A 16 -2.94 -5.77 -5.51
N ALA A 17 -3.54 -5.93 -4.32
CA ALA A 17 -4.78 -5.26 -3.95
C ALA A 17 -4.67 -3.74 -4.03
N VAL A 18 -3.56 -3.15 -3.55
CA VAL A 18 -3.31 -1.69 -3.68
C VAL A 18 -3.33 -1.25 -5.14
N VAL A 19 -2.65 -1.99 -6.02
CA VAL A 19 -2.60 -1.64 -7.45
C VAL A 19 -3.97 -1.76 -8.11
N ILE A 20 -4.76 -2.79 -7.76
CA ILE A 20 -6.13 -2.99 -8.29
C ILE A 20 -7.04 -1.82 -7.91
N PHE A 21 -7.06 -1.43 -6.63
CA PHE A 21 -7.88 -0.31 -6.16
C PHE A 21 -7.53 1.00 -6.86
N LEU A 22 -6.24 1.23 -7.12
CA LEU A 22 -5.78 2.44 -7.82
C LEU A 22 -5.99 2.38 -9.34
N GLY A 23 -6.00 1.19 -9.94
CA GLY A 23 -6.29 1.00 -11.37
C GLY A 23 -7.71 1.43 -11.77
N LEU A 24 -8.64 1.52 -10.80
CA LEU A 24 -9.99 2.03 -11.00
C LEU A 24 -10.07 3.56 -11.07
N ILE A 25 -9.01 4.29 -10.66
CA ILE A 25 -8.91 5.76 -10.70
C ILE A 25 -8.53 6.24 -12.13
N PHE A 26 -8.96 5.52 -13.17
CA PHE A 26 -8.67 5.89 -14.55
C PHE A 26 -9.59 7.02 -15.00
N PHE A 27 -9.11 8.27 -14.93
CA PHE A 27 -9.86 9.46 -15.30
C PHE A 27 -10.13 9.49 -16.82
N MET A 28 -11.33 9.04 -17.22
CA MET A 28 -11.80 9.09 -18.60
C MET A 28 -12.82 10.22 -18.79
N ALA A 29 -12.49 11.42 -18.33
CA ALA A 29 -13.29 12.61 -18.57
C ALA A 29 -12.95 13.19 -19.96
N TYR A 30 -13.67 12.76 -21.00
CA TYR A 30 -13.60 13.39 -22.32
C TYR A 30 -14.92 14.04 -22.67
N LYS A 31 -15.02 15.35 -22.45
CA LYS A 31 -15.81 16.22 -23.33
C LYS A 31 -14.85 16.83 -24.35
N GLU A 32 -15.27 16.85 -25.62
CA GLU A 32 -14.54 17.41 -26.75
C GLU A 32 -14.00 18.81 -26.42
N LEU A 33 -12.67 18.95 -26.32
CA LEU A 33 -11.99 20.23 -26.17
C LEU A 33 -10.89 20.25 -27.23
N GLN A 34 -11.06 21.07 -28.28
CA GLN A 34 -10.35 20.98 -29.55
C GLN A 34 -8.96 21.66 -29.59
N GLU A 35 -8.43 22.23 -28.48
CA GLU A 35 -7.19 23.02 -28.48
C GLU A 35 -6.09 22.55 -27.48
N GLU A 36 -6.27 21.39 -26.84
CA GLU A 36 -5.46 20.93 -25.69
C GLU A 36 -4.71 19.60 -25.95
N ASP A 37 -4.46 19.25 -27.22
CA ASP A 37 -4.10 17.87 -27.60
C ASP A 37 -2.80 17.35 -26.99
N ILE A 38 -1.74 18.18 -26.87
CA ILE A 38 -0.46 17.76 -26.27
C ILE A 38 -0.64 17.45 -24.78
N LEU A 39 -1.36 18.30 -24.05
CA LEU A 39 -1.60 18.12 -22.62
C LEU A 39 -2.38 16.83 -22.36
N LYS A 40 -3.45 16.62 -23.13
CA LYS A 40 -4.26 15.40 -23.04
C LYS A 40 -3.46 14.15 -23.33
N GLN A 41 -2.65 14.16 -24.40
CA GLN A 41 -1.78 13.02 -24.71
C GLN A 41 -0.80 12.74 -23.58
N GLU A 42 -0.20 13.76 -22.97
CA GLU A 42 0.69 13.57 -21.83
C GLU A 42 -0.03 12.98 -20.61
N ILE A 43 -1.27 13.40 -20.35
CA ILE A 43 -2.08 12.85 -19.25
C ILE A 43 -2.46 11.39 -19.52
N ILE A 44 -2.89 11.05 -20.74
CA ILE A 44 -3.15 9.66 -21.15
C ILE A 44 -1.91 8.79 -20.98
N ASN A 45 -0.76 9.30 -21.41
CA ASN A 45 0.50 8.58 -21.30
C ASN A 45 0.89 8.33 -19.84
N TYR A 46 0.53 9.23 -18.91
CA TYR A 46 0.78 9.04 -17.48
C TYR A 46 -0.26 8.16 -16.80
N SER A 47 -1.53 8.26 -17.18
CA SER A 47 -2.61 7.45 -16.58
C SER A 47 -2.52 5.98 -16.97
N ASN A 48 -1.94 5.67 -18.14
CA ASN A 48 -1.74 4.30 -18.62
C ASN A 48 -0.47 3.61 -18.09
N LYS A 49 0.37 4.33 -17.33
CA LYS A 49 1.56 3.73 -16.72
C LYS A 49 1.18 2.83 -15.56
N ASP A 50 2.02 1.83 -15.31
CA ASP A 50 1.92 0.96 -14.15
C ASP A 50 2.52 1.65 -12.91
N LEU A 51 1.69 1.93 -11.92
CA LEU A 51 2.09 2.64 -10.69
C LEU A 51 3.22 1.93 -9.93
N ALA A 52 3.31 0.60 -10.02
CA ALA A 52 4.29 -0.19 -9.28
C ALA A 52 5.65 -0.29 -10.00
N THR A 53 5.67 -0.19 -11.33
CA THR A 53 6.86 -0.53 -12.12
C THR A 53 7.37 0.57 -13.05
N ASP A 54 6.50 1.43 -13.59
CA ASP A 54 6.88 2.45 -14.59
C ASP A 54 7.49 3.71 -13.97
N ASP A 55 8.28 4.47 -14.73
CA ASP A 55 8.86 5.73 -14.27
C ASP A 55 7.85 6.91 -14.36
N TYR A 56 7.63 7.57 -13.23
CA TYR A 56 6.81 8.78 -13.09
C TYR A 56 7.62 10.06 -12.90
N SER A 57 8.91 10.07 -13.26
CA SER A 57 9.72 11.30 -13.30
C SER A 57 8.99 12.40 -14.07
N ILE A 58 8.89 13.60 -13.49
CA ILE A 58 8.09 14.69 -14.06
C ILE A 58 8.89 15.36 -15.18
N LYS A 59 8.36 15.33 -16.40
CA LYS A 59 8.89 16.06 -17.56
C LYS A 59 7.74 16.81 -18.21
N VAL A 60 7.72 18.14 -18.06
CA VAL A 60 6.66 19.00 -18.62
C VAL A 60 6.92 19.23 -20.11
N LYS A 61 5.88 19.06 -20.95
CA LYS A 61 5.95 19.16 -22.41
C LYS A 61 5.19 20.35 -22.97
N THR A 62 4.24 20.87 -22.21
CA THR A 62 3.45 22.05 -22.54
C THR A 62 4.13 23.33 -22.03
N THR A 63 3.53 24.48 -22.36
CA THR A 63 4.05 25.81 -22.04
C THR A 63 2.94 26.71 -21.51
N GLY A 64 3.29 27.78 -20.78
CA GLY A 64 2.31 28.71 -20.21
C GLY A 64 1.47 28.03 -19.12
N ASP A 65 0.21 28.43 -18.98
CA ASP A 65 -0.67 27.89 -17.92
C ASP A 65 -0.89 26.37 -18.02
N ARG A 66 -0.85 25.81 -19.24
CA ARG A 66 -0.89 24.35 -19.49
C ARG A 66 0.26 23.61 -18.81
N ALA A 67 1.43 24.23 -18.71
CA ALA A 67 2.59 23.65 -18.03
C ALA A 67 2.31 23.42 -16.54
N TYR A 68 1.59 24.36 -15.89
CA TYR A 68 1.21 24.21 -14.49
C TYR A 68 0.15 23.13 -14.30
N VAL A 69 -0.83 23.03 -15.20
CA VAL A 69 -1.84 21.96 -15.20
C VAL A 69 -1.17 20.59 -15.39
N GLU A 70 -0.30 20.46 -16.40
CA GLU A 70 0.45 19.23 -16.67
C GLU A 70 1.29 18.80 -15.46
N GLU A 71 1.99 19.75 -14.84
CA GLU A 71 2.83 19.49 -13.68
C GLU A 71 1.98 19.01 -12.49
N ALA A 72 0.83 19.63 -12.23
CA ALA A 72 -0.08 19.25 -11.15
C ALA A 72 -0.61 17.81 -11.34
N VAL A 73 -1.07 17.46 -12.54
CA VAL A 73 -1.54 16.10 -12.86
C VAL A 73 -0.40 15.09 -12.73
N LYS A 74 0.79 15.40 -13.25
CA LYS A 74 1.94 14.50 -13.14
C LYS A 74 2.43 14.32 -11.70
N LYS A 75 2.34 15.35 -10.85
CA LYS A 75 2.62 15.27 -9.40
C LYS A 75 1.67 14.34 -8.68
N TYR A 76 0.37 14.35 -9.03
CA TYR A 76 -0.61 13.42 -8.49
C TYR A 76 -0.19 11.96 -8.74
N TYR A 77 0.00 11.60 -10.01
CA TYR A 77 0.36 10.23 -10.38
C TYR A 77 1.73 9.80 -9.86
N LYS A 78 2.70 10.72 -9.84
CA LYS A 78 4.00 10.46 -9.23
C LYS A 78 3.86 10.13 -7.74
N SER A 79 3.04 10.88 -7.00
CA SER A 79 2.84 10.67 -5.57
C SER A 79 2.16 9.33 -5.27
N LEU A 80 1.19 8.93 -6.11
CA LEU A 80 0.62 7.59 -6.06
C LEU A 80 1.68 6.51 -6.33
N SER A 81 2.45 6.63 -7.42
CA SER A 81 3.47 5.64 -7.79
C SER A 81 4.55 5.50 -6.72
N ASP A 82 5.05 6.62 -6.18
CA ASP A 82 6.05 6.62 -5.13
C ASP A 82 5.54 5.89 -3.87
N SER A 83 4.28 6.13 -3.49
CA SER A 83 3.64 5.45 -2.35
C SER A 83 3.50 3.95 -2.61
N VAL A 84 3.00 3.54 -3.78
CA VAL A 84 2.84 2.13 -4.17
C VAL A 84 4.18 1.39 -4.17
N LYS A 85 5.22 1.98 -4.76
CA LYS A 85 6.56 1.40 -4.79
C LYS A 85 7.18 1.28 -3.40
N ALA A 86 6.98 2.29 -2.56
CA ALA A 86 7.44 2.25 -1.18
C ALA A 86 6.76 1.12 -0.39
N ILE A 87 5.43 1.01 -0.47
CA ILE A 87 4.67 -0.10 0.14
C ILE A 87 5.22 -1.44 -0.35
N ASN A 88 5.37 -1.61 -1.67
CA ASN A 88 5.91 -2.82 -2.28
C ASN A 88 7.31 -3.17 -1.75
N SER A 89 8.19 -2.16 -1.62
CA SER A 89 9.54 -2.34 -1.10
C SER A 89 9.57 -2.73 0.38
N TYR A 90 8.73 -2.11 1.21
CA TYR A 90 8.71 -2.40 2.65
C TYR A 90 8.11 -3.77 2.95
N LEU A 91 7.07 -4.14 2.21
CA LEU A 91 6.38 -5.40 2.38
C LEU A 91 7.21 -6.58 1.83
N ASN A 92 7.93 -6.41 0.72
CA ASN A 92 8.79 -7.45 0.17
C ASN A 92 10.21 -7.50 0.77
N ASP A 93 10.43 -6.85 1.91
CA ASP A 93 11.66 -7.01 2.67
C ASP A 93 11.90 -8.50 3.02
N GLU A 94 13.10 -8.99 2.73
CA GLU A 94 13.42 -10.40 2.90
C GLU A 94 13.41 -10.82 4.39
N GLU A 95 13.86 -9.96 5.29
CA GLU A 95 13.83 -10.23 6.73
C GLU A 95 12.38 -10.31 7.22
N LEU A 96 11.52 -9.41 6.74
CA LEU A 96 10.10 -9.39 7.10
C LEU A 96 9.37 -10.64 6.60
N THR A 97 9.57 -10.99 5.32
CA THR A 97 8.89 -12.16 4.72
C THR A 97 9.32 -13.48 5.34
N ASN A 98 10.51 -13.52 5.94
CA ASN A 98 11.07 -14.69 6.61
C ASN A 98 11.01 -14.60 8.15
N ILE A 99 10.33 -13.61 8.72
CA ILE A 99 10.40 -13.28 10.15
C ILE A 99 10.04 -14.45 11.09
N LEU A 100 9.09 -15.31 10.69
CA LEU A 100 8.68 -16.51 11.43
C LEU A 100 9.34 -17.82 10.94
N THR A 101 10.39 -17.74 10.13
CA THR A 101 11.16 -18.94 9.78
C THR A 101 12.02 -19.38 10.94
N ILE A 102 12.31 -20.69 11.03
CA ILE A 102 13.14 -21.25 12.11
C ILE A 102 14.51 -20.57 12.20
N ASN A 103 15.14 -20.27 11.07
CA ASN A 103 16.43 -19.57 11.04
C ASN A 103 16.30 -18.15 11.63
N SER A 104 15.29 -17.38 11.23
CA SER A 104 15.08 -16.02 11.75
C SER A 104 14.79 -16.04 13.25
N LEU A 105 13.88 -16.92 13.70
CA LEU A 105 13.52 -17.06 15.10
C LEU A 105 14.74 -17.47 15.96
N ARG A 106 15.51 -18.46 15.52
CA ARG A 106 16.71 -18.91 16.24
C ARG A 106 17.76 -17.80 16.34
N ASN A 107 17.95 -17.03 15.26
CA ASN A 107 19.00 -16.00 15.20
C ASN A 107 18.69 -14.75 16.02
N ASP A 108 17.41 -14.50 16.32
CA ASP A 108 16.96 -13.32 17.08
C ASP A 108 16.43 -13.67 18.48
N SER A 109 16.34 -14.96 18.79
CA SER A 109 16.03 -15.49 20.12
C SER A 109 17.10 -15.07 21.16
N PRO A 110 16.74 -14.93 22.45
CA PRO A 110 15.39 -15.14 23.00
C PRO A 110 14.48 -13.92 22.98
N ASN A 111 15.00 -12.73 22.66
CA ASN A 111 14.28 -11.46 22.87
C ASN A 111 13.64 -10.88 21.60
N TYR A 112 13.92 -11.46 20.42
CA TYR A 112 13.41 -11.05 19.10
C TYR A 112 13.50 -9.54 18.82
N THR A 113 14.52 -8.88 19.35
CA THR A 113 14.60 -7.41 19.38
C THR A 113 14.64 -6.84 17.96
N LYS A 114 15.31 -7.52 17.02
CA LYS A 114 15.34 -7.06 15.62
C LYS A 114 13.99 -7.25 14.96
N SER A 115 13.32 -8.36 15.23
CA SER A 115 12.02 -8.71 14.66
C SER A 115 10.93 -7.74 15.14
N HIS A 116 10.87 -7.44 16.43
CA HIS A 116 9.96 -6.41 16.98
C HIS A 116 10.19 -5.04 16.33
N ALA A 117 11.45 -4.62 16.20
CA ALA A 117 11.80 -3.36 15.56
C ALA A 117 11.41 -3.34 14.06
N LEU A 118 11.62 -4.45 13.36
CA LEU A 118 11.26 -4.60 11.95
C LEU A 118 9.75 -4.51 11.74
N ILE A 119 8.96 -5.20 12.57
CA ILE A 119 7.49 -5.14 12.54
C ILE A 119 7.01 -3.71 12.75
N SER A 120 7.45 -3.07 13.85
CA SER A 120 7.03 -1.70 14.20
C SER A 120 7.39 -0.69 13.12
N ASN A 121 8.60 -0.76 12.58
CA ASN A 121 9.06 0.10 11.49
C ASN A 121 8.25 -0.12 10.21
N THR A 122 7.96 -1.38 9.87
CA THR A 122 7.16 -1.74 8.68
C THR A 122 5.75 -1.18 8.82
N LYS A 123 5.08 -1.40 9.96
CA LYS A 123 3.74 -0.84 10.23
C LYS A 123 3.73 0.66 10.03
N SER A 124 4.66 1.37 10.69
CA SER A 124 4.74 2.83 10.60
C SER A 124 4.91 3.32 9.17
N LYS A 125 5.84 2.72 8.42
CA LYS A 125 6.12 3.09 7.04
C LYS A 125 4.95 2.81 6.09
N VAL A 126 4.37 1.61 6.15
CA VAL A 126 3.27 1.24 5.25
C VAL A 126 2.00 2.03 5.58
N THR A 127 1.65 2.21 6.86
CA THR A 127 0.51 3.04 7.25
C THR A 127 0.68 4.49 6.78
N LYS A 128 1.90 5.04 6.83
CA LYS A 128 2.18 6.38 6.29
C LYS A 128 1.88 6.46 4.79
N GLU A 129 2.37 5.51 4.00
CA GLU A 129 2.17 5.54 2.53
C GLU A 129 0.70 5.25 2.15
N LEU A 130 0.01 4.36 2.86
CA LEU A 130 -1.44 4.16 2.69
C LEU A 130 -2.22 5.44 3.02
N LYS A 131 -1.83 6.16 4.08
CA LYS A 131 -2.43 7.46 4.41
C LYS A 131 -2.15 8.53 3.35
N ASN A 132 -0.96 8.53 2.74
CA ASN A 132 -0.66 9.40 1.60
C ASN A 132 -1.61 9.12 0.43
N ILE A 133 -1.83 7.85 0.09
CA ILE A 133 -2.80 7.45 -0.94
C ILE A 133 -4.22 7.89 -0.56
N SER A 134 -4.66 7.64 0.67
CA SER A 134 -5.97 8.08 1.18
C SER A 134 -6.14 9.60 1.07
N SER A 135 -5.11 10.38 1.36
CA SER A 135 -5.12 11.84 1.20
C SER A 135 -5.24 12.24 -0.27
N LEU A 136 -4.54 11.58 -1.18
CA LEU A 136 -4.66 11.80 -2.63
C LEU A 136 -6.06 11.44 -3.17
N CYS A 137 -6.85 10.66 -2.43
CA CYS A 137 -8.25 10.40 -2.78
C CYS A 137 -9.22 11.49 -2.29
N GLU A 138 -8.74 12.49 -1.54
CA GLU A 138 -9.58 13.59 -1.07
C GLU A 138 -9.65 14.70 -2.11
N GLU A 139 -10.88 15.16 -2.40
CA GLU A 139 -11.12 16.22 -3.39
C GLU A 139 -10.33 17.50 -3.07
N ASP A 140 -10.26 17.89 -1.79
CA ASP A 140 -9.50 19.06 -1.37
C ASP A 140 -8.00 18.91 -1.61
N THR A 141 -7.44 17.71 -1.44
CA THR A 141 -6.03 17.45 -1.76
C THR A 141 -5.80 17.63 -3.25
N ILE A 142 -6.67 17.06 -4.09
CA ILE A 142 -6.59 17.20 -5.55
C ILE A 142 -6.68 18.68 -5.96
N LYS A 143 -7.65 19.42 -5.42
CA LYS A 143 -7.83 20.87 -5.69
C LYS A 143 -6.58 21.68 -5.35
N ASN A 144 -5.89 21.32 -4.27
CA ASN A 144 -4.73 22.05 -3.77
C ASN A 144 -3.39 21.67 -4.44
N LEU A 145 -3.36 20.69 -5.35
CA LEU A 145 -2.15 20.34 -6.10
C LEU A 145 -1.79 21.35 -7.19
N ILE A 146 -2.75 22.16 -7.62
CA ILE A 146 -2.54 23.28 -8.54
C ILE A 146 -2.63 24.61 -7.78
N ASP A 147 -1.66 25.48 -8.02
CA ASP A 147 -1.60 26.81 -7.44
C ASP A 147 -2.33 27.80 -8.36
N LYS A 148 -3.54 28.20 -7.97
CA LYS A 148 -4.39 29.11 -8.77
C LYS A 148 -3.72 30.45 -9.04
N ASP A 149 -2.88 30.93 -8.13
CA ASP A 149 -2.27 32.26 -8.22
C ASP A 149 -1.15 32.31 -9.28
N LYS A 150 -0.70 31.16 -9.78
CA LYS A 150 0.29 31.05 -10.86
C LYS A 150 -0.31 31.04 -12.25
N LEU A 151 -1.64 30.96 -12.36
CA LEU A 151 -2.36 30.87 -13.62
C LEU A 151 -2.74 32.27 -14.11
N SER A 152 -2.47 32.55 -15.38
CA SER A 152 -2.81 33.82 -16.02
C SER A 152 -4.32 33.93 -16.26
N ASP A 153 -4.94 32.84 -16.70
CA ASP A 153 -6.39 32.66 -16.72
C ASP A 153 -6.79 31.61 -15.66
N SER A 154 -6.86 32.05 -14.41
CA SER A 154 -7.02 31.17 -13.26
C SER A 154 -8.33 30.40 -13.24
N GLU A 155 -9.39 30.92 -13.84
CA GLU A 155 -10.70 30.26 -13.83
C GLU A 155 -10.74 29.17 -14.90
N TYR A 156 -10.32 29.47 -16.14
CA TYR A 156 -10.29 28.48 -17.22
C TYR A 156 -9.36 27.30 -16.91
N TYR A 157 -8.11 27.55 -16.53
CA TYR A 157 -7.13 26.46 -16.36
C TYR A 157 -7.32 25.67 -15.08
N TYR A 158 -7.91 26.27 -14.04
CA TYR A 158 -8.26 25.54 -12.84
C TYR A 158 -9.44 24.60 -13.08
N ASP A 159 -10.51 25.08 -13.74
CA ASP A 159 -11.65 24.22 -14.08
C ASP A 159 -11.21 23.12 -15.04
N PHE A 160 -10.37 23.45 -16.02
CA PHE A 160 -9.78 22.46 -16.92
C PHE A 160 -8.94 21.41 -16.17
N TYR A 161 -8.15 21.82 -15.19
CA TYR A 161 -7.43 20.87 -14.32
C TYR A 161 -8.40 19.95 -13.56
N LEU A 162 -9.45 20.48 -12.95
CA LEU A 162 -10.43 19.66 -12.23
C LEU A 162 -11.14 18.67 -13.17
N ASP A 163 -11.53 19.13 -14.36
CA ASP A 163 -12.14 18.28 -15.38
C ASP A 163 -11.23 17.14 -15.83
N LEU A 164 -9.90 17.35 -15.85
CA LEU A 164 -8.92 16.29 -16.12
C LEU A 164 -8.74 15.34 -14.94
N MET A 165 -8.94 15.83 -13.72
CA MET A 165 -8.64 15.11 -12.49
C MET A 165 -9.82 14.31 -11.93
N TYR A 166 -11.08 14.65 -12.23
CA TYR A 166 -12.22 13.83 -11.82
C TYR A 166 -13.54 14.27 -12.46
N THR A 167 -14.42 13.31 -12.64
CA THR A 167 -15.87 13.50 -12.76
C THR A 167 -16.57 13.26 -11.43
N LYS A 168 -17.88 13.53 -11.34
CA LYS A 168 -18.68 13.18 -10.14
C LYS A 168 -18.62 11.69 -9.79
N LYS A 169 -18.59 10.81 -10.80
CA LYS A 169 -18.47 9.35 -10.60
C LYS A 169 -17.09 8.99 -10.05
N ASP A 170 -16.06 9.71 -10.48
CA ASP A 170 -14.70 9.46 -10.01
C ASP A 170 -14.56 9.85 -8.53
N LEU A 171 -15.25 10.89 -8.06
CA LEU A 171 -15.29 11.23 -6.62
C LEU A 171 -15.86 10.11 -5.75
N GLU A 172 -16.91 9.40 -6.22
CA GLU A 172 -17.44 8.23 -5.51
C GLU A 172 -16.41 7.08 -5.48
N THR A 173 -15.71 6.88 -6.58
CA THR A 173 -14.64 5.86 -6.71
C THR A 173 -13.46 6.19 -5.81
N LEU A 174 -13.02 7.45 -5.75
CA LEU A 174 -11.98 7.94 -4.86
C LEU A 174 -12.36 7.74 -3.39
N LYS A 175 -13.61 8.04 -3.02
CA LYS A 175 -14.12 7.79 -1.66
C LYS A 175 -14.06 6.30 -1.31
N SER A 176 -14.54 5.44 -2.20
CA SER A 176 -14.47 3.99 -1.99
C SER A 176 -13.03 3.49 -1.88
N THR A 177 -12.13 4.01 -2.73
CA THR A 177 -10.70 3.68 -2.68
C THR A 177 -10.07 4.09 -1.36
N LYS A 178 -10.41 5.27 -0.84
CA LYS A 178 -9.96 5.73 0.48
C LYS A 178 -10.39 4.76 1.59
N GLU A 179 -11.67 4.38 1.62
CA GLU A 179 -12.21 3.43 2.62
C GLU A 179 -11.51 2.05 2.52
N GLN A 180 -11.19 1.60 1.30
CA GLN A 180 -10.43 0.38 1.05
C GLN A 180 -8.99 0.48 1.55
N MET A 181 -8.30 1.62 1.35
CA MET A 181 -6.95 1.84 1.89
C MET A 181 -6.92 1.86 3.42
N GLU A 182 -7.93 2.46 4.05
CA GLU A 182 -8.08 2.46 5.52
C GLU A 182 -8.31 1.04 6.06
N THR A 183 -9.19 0.28 5.40
CA THR A 183 -9.45 -1.13 5.72
C THR A 183 -8.19 -1.97 5.56
N LEU A 184 -7.45 -1.79 4.46
CA LEU A 184 -6.20 -2.49 4.20
C LEU A 184 -5.14 -2.16 5.26
N SER A 185 -5.01 -0.89 5.65
CA SER A 185 -4.09 -0.46 6.71
C SER A 185 -4.41 -1.15 8.04
N ASN A 186 -5.70 -1.26 8.40
CA ASN A 186 -6.11 -1.94 9.63
C ASN A 186 -5.80 -3.44 9.57
N ASN A 187 -6.14 -4.11 8.47
CA ASN A 187 -5.90 -5.54 8.29
C ASN A 187 -4.40 -5.88 8.31
N LEU A 188 -3.56 -5.06 7.67
CA LEU A 188 -2.11 -5.24 7.70
C LEU A 188 -1.55 -5.06 9.11
N ASN A 189 -2.02 -4.03 9.83
CA ASN A 189 -1.58 -3.79 11.20
C ASN A 189 -1.97 -4.96 12.11
N GLU A 190 -3.19 -5.46 12.02
CA GLU A 190 -3.65 -6.62 12.79
C GLU A 190 -2.84 -7.88 12.45
N PHE A 191 -2.54 -8.10 11.17
CA PHE A 191 -1.68 -9.21 10.75
C PHE A 191 -0.27 -9.12 11.37
N LEU A 192 0.35 -7.94 11.31
CA LEU A 192 1.68 -7.70 11.85
C LEU A 192 1.70 -7.74 13.39
N ASP A 193 0.64 -7.26 14.06
CA ASP A 193 0.47 -7.40 15.51
C ASP A 193 0.36 -8.87 15.92
N LYS A 194 -0.33 -9.69 15.13
CA LYS A 194 -0.41 -11.13 15.40
C LYS A 194 0.95 -11.83 15.24
N VAL A 195 1.82 -11.35 14.34
CA VAL A 195 3.21 -11.81 14.26
C VAL A 195 3.98 -11.42 15.53
N ASP A 196 3.80 -10.18 16.01
CA ASP A 196 4.45 -9.64 17.21
C ASP A 196 4.02 -10.39 18.49
N GLU A 197 2.74 -10.74 18.60
CA GLU A 197 2.19 -11.57 19.68
C GLU A 197 2.85 -12.96 19.70
N ILE A 198 3.08 -13.57 18.54
CA ILE A 198 3.80 -14.85 18.45
C ILE A 198 5.22 -14.69 19.00
N LEU A 199 5.96 -13.65 18.60
CA LEU A 199 7.32 -13.41 19.10
C LEU A 199 7.33 -13.18 20.61
N THR A 200 6.38 -12.40 21.12
CA THR A 200 6.24 -12.11 22.56
C THR A 200 5.94 -13.37 23.37
N LEU A 201 5.09 -14.27 22.86
CA LEU A 201 4.82 -15.56 23.48
C LEU A 201 6.10 -16.38 23.59
N LEU A 202 6.91 -16.40 22.52
CA LEU A 202 8.18 -17.12 22.51
C LEU A 202 9.19 -16.49 23.48
N GLU A 203 9.27 -15.17 23.55
CA GLU A 203 10.19 -14.45 24.46
C GLU A 203 9.86 -14.75 25.93
N THR A 204 8.58 -14.59 26.29
CA THR A 204 8.10 -14.75 27.67
C THR A 204 8.30 -16.18 28.18
N ASN A 205 8.36 -17.16 27.27
CA ASN A 205 8.43 -18.58 27.57
C ASN A 205 9.73 -19.23 27.09
N ALA A 206 10.80 -18.46 26.89
CA ALA A 206 12.07 -18.92 26.32
C ALA A 206 12.66 -20.19 26.96
N ASN A 207 12.44 -20.41 28.27
CA ASN A 207 12.91 -21.60 28.97
C ASN A 207 12.25 -22.92 28.52
N TYR A 208 11.12 -22.85 27.82
CA TYR A 208 10.37 -24.00 27.30
C TYR A 208 10.58 -24.22 25.80
N ILE A 209 11.48 -23.46 25.18
CA ILE A 209 11.62 -23.38 23.74
C ILE A 209 13.01 -23.86 23.32
N GLU A 210 13.04 -24.77 22.36
CA GLU A 210 14.25 -25.25 21.73
C GLU A 210 14.10 -25.15 20.21
N TYR A 211 15.16 -24.68 19.54
CA TYR A 211 15.19 -24.58 18.08
C TYR A 211 16.00 -25.74 17.49
N THR A 212 15.34 -26.60 16.72
CA THR A 212 15.98 -27.62 15.87
C THR A 212 16.14 -27.10 14.45
N ASP A 213 16.91 -27.77 13.60
CA ASP A 213 17.19 -27.35 12.21
C ASP A 213 15.94 -27.20 11.34
N THR A 214 14.86 -27.91 11.67
CA THR A 214 13.63 -27.88 10.89
C THR A 214 12.46 -27.28 11.65
N ASP A 215 12.47 -27.32 12.97
CA ASP A 215 11.29 -27.08 13.80
C ASP A 215 11.59 -26.36 15.11
N ILE A 216 10.56 -25.74 15.67
CA ILE A 216 10.52 -25.24 17.04
C ILE A 216 9.92 -26.31 17.94
N TYR A 217 10.61 -26.65 19.03
CA TYR A 217 10.12 -27.55 20.06
C TYR A 217 9.68 -26.73 21.27
N ILE A 218 8.42 -26.90 21.68
CA ILE A 218 7.84 -26.24 22.85
C ILE A 218 7.46 -27.35 23.84
N SER A 219 8.13 -27.40 24.99
CA SER A 219 8.00 -28.53 25.93
C SER A 219 6.76 -28.46 26.82
N ASP A 220 6.13 -27.29 26.93
CA ASP A 220 4.89 -27.08 27.71
C ASP A 220 3.66 -27.09 26.79
N ASP A 221 2.69 -27.94 27.11
CA ASP A 221 1.49 -28.14 26.28
C ASP A 221 0.61 -26.89 26.20
N ASN A 222 0.54 -26.06 27.25
CA ASN A 222 -0.28 -24.86 27.23
C ASN A 222 0.32 -23.82 26.28
N ILE A 223 1.63 -23.61 26.37
CA ILE A 223 2.35 -22.68 25.48
C ILE A 223 2.28 -23.17 24.02
N LEU A 224 2.41 -24.48 23.79
CA LEU A 224 2.27 -25.07 22.45
C LEU A 224 0.87 -24.84 21.87
N ASN A 225 -0.18 -25.03 22.68
CA ASN A 225 -1.56 -24.80 22.26
C ASN A 225 -1.81 -23.32 21.92
N GLU A 226 -1.31 -22.39 22.75
CA GLU A 226 -1.41 -20.95 22.50
C GLU A 226 -0.68 -20.55 21.22
N TYR A 227 0.56 -21.02 21.03
CA TYR A 227 1.32 -20.80 19.81
C TYR A 227 0.57 -21.27 18.56
N ASN A 228 0.00 -22.48 18.60
CA ASN A 228 -0.80 -23.02 17.50
C ASN A 228 -2.06 -22.18 17.22
N ASN A 229 -2.72 -21.67 18.26
CA ASN A 229 -3.88 -20.79 18.10
C ASN A 229 -3.49 -19.47 17.41
N LEU A 230 -2.42 -18.80 17.86
CA LEU A 230 -1.93 -17.58 17.22
C LEU A 230 -1.56 -17.82 15.75
N LEU A 231 -0.92 -18.95 15.43
CA LEU A 231 -0.63 -19.31 14.04
C LEU A 231 -1.89 -19.54 13.20
N ASN A 232 -2.95 -20.08 13.79
CA ASN A 232 -4.24 -20.27 13.12
C ASN A 232 -4.94 -18.94 12.87
N GLU A 233 -4.96 -18.04 13.85
CA GLU A 233 -5.49 -16.67 13.72
C GLU A 233 -4.75 -15.88 12.65
N LEU A 234 -3.41 -15.91 12.67
CA LEU A 234 -2.57 -15.29 11.64
C LEU A 234 -2.92 -15.83 10.24
N THR A 235 -3.18 -17.14 10.13
CA THR A 235 -3.58 -17.78 8.88
C THR A 235 -5.01 -17.38 8.45
N ALA A 236 -5.90 -17.12 9.39
CA ALA A 236 -7.25 -16.63 9.10
C ALA A 236 -7.21 -15.19 8.58
N LEU A 237 -6.48 -14.29 9.25
CA LEU A 237 -6.26 -12.90 8.81
C LEU A 237 -5.68 -12.86 7.39
N ALA A 238 -4.66 -13.68 7.14
CA ALA A 238 -4.06 -13.86 5.83
C ALA A 238 -5.04 -14.26 4.73
N ASN A 239 -6.01 -15.13 5.03
CA ASN A 239 -7.00 -15.54 4.05
C ASN A 239 -8.07 -14.48 3.82
N ASN A 240 -8.47 -13.76 4.87
CA ASN A 240 -9.42 -12.66 4.73
C ASN A 240 -8.86 -11.57 3.82
N MET A 241 -7.61 -11.17 4.00
CA MET A 241 -6.94 -10.19 3.14
C MET A 241 -6.82 -10.63 1.67
N ALA A 242 -6.65 -11.93 1.42
CA ALA A 242 -6.56 -12.47 0.06
C ALA A 242 -7.94 -12.67 -0.62
N ASN A 243 -9.03 -12.79 0.16
CA ASN A 243 -10.38 -12.97 -0.40
C ASN A 243 -11.08 -11.63 -0.70
N THR A 244 -10.61 -10.51 -0.11
CA THR A 244 -11.03 -9.17 -0.53
C THR A 244 -10.68 -8.88 -2.00
N GLU A 245 -9.77 -9.65 -2.60
CA GLU A 245 -9.44 -9.61 -4.04
C GLU A 245 -10.49 -10.30 -4.94
N SER A 246 -11.34 -11.20 -4.41
CA SER A 246 -12.25 -12.03 -5.25
C SER A 246 -13.68 -11.51 -5.38
N ASP A 247 -14.06 -10.54 -4.55
CA ASP A 247 -15.38 -9.90 -4.58
C ASP A 247 -15.39 -8.60 -5.43
N ILE A 248 -14.31 -8.37 -6.21
CA ILE A 248 -14.12 -7.24 -7.13
C ILE A 248 -14.16 -7.76 -8.57
#